data_AF-A0A9E2CQ29-F1
#
_entry.id   AF-A0A9E2CQ29-F1
#
_cell.length_a   1.000
_cell.length_b   1.000
_cell.length_c   1.000
_cell.angle_alpha   90.00
_cell.angle_beta   90.00
_cell.angle_gamma   90.00
#
_symmetry.space_group_name_H-M   'P 1'
#
loop_
_entity.id
_entity.type
_entity.pdbx_description
1 polymer ?
#
loop_
_entity_poly.entity_id
_entity_poly.type
_entity_poly.pdbx_seq_one_letter_code
_entity_poly.pdbx_strand_id
1 'polypeptide(L)'
;QRNRPCRISTHDPAFGMPAVWIEPGNRAYAQAQGYTVVDAATVMATHLSQIFKQHAHELLGIEEAQALLAATARHAPKLVEDLIPKQLSLAVFAKVLQGLLTERIPVRNLRGILEALAEHAPRTNDPQALLIAVRQALSRQIVAALGQSTTADLPVFTLSAPLEQLLQDGLQHTNAVLEPGLADQIQSALHQHVQQQDAVGEPTVLLVPGTVRSVLARFLRAAVPQVHVLAFHELPETARIRHLGTIG
;
A
#
# COMPACT_ATOMS: atom_id res chain seq x y z
N GLN A 1 44.74 23.26 9.40
CA GLN A 1 43.34 23.16 8.95
C GLN A 1 43.07 21.70 8.59
N ARG A 2 42.34 20.96 9.43
CA ARG A 2 42.11 19.51 9.26
C ARG A 2 41.02 19.28 8.21
N ASN A 3 41.31 18.38 7.26
CA ASN A 3 40.37 17.73 6.34
C ASN A 3 38.99 17.54 6.98
N ARG A 4 38.02 18.37 6.60
CA ARG A 4 36.60 17.99 6.74
C ARG A 4 36.28 17.17 5.50
N PRO A 5 35.94 15.88 5.60
CA PRO A 5 35.54 15.11 4.43
C PRO A 5 34.36 15.83 3.76
N CYS A 6 34.45 16.06 2.43
CA CYS A 6 33.40 16.70 1.65
C CYS A 6 32.13 15.85 1.77
N ARG A 7 31.24 16.27 2.67
CA ARG A 7 29.94 15.68 2.91
C ARG A 7 28.91 16.53 2.20
N ILE A 8 28.50 16.12 1.01
CA ILE A 8 27.42 16.79 0.29
C ILE A 8 26.12 16.25 0.85
N SER A 9 25.40 17.08 1.61
CA SER A 9 24.08 16.74 2.15
C SER A 9 23.08 16.61 1.01
N THR A 10 22.22 15.60 1.08
CA THR A 10 21.19 15.32 0.09
C THR A 10 20.02 14.59 0.76
N HIS A 11 19.04 14.16 -0.02
CA HIS A 11 17.97 13.27 0.43
C HIS A 11 18.00 12.02 -0.43
N ASP A 12 17.73 10.86 0.19
CA ASP A 12 17.57 9.60 -0.52
C ASP A 12 16.38 9.71 -1.49
N PRO A 13 16.55 9.40 -2.79
CA PRO A 13 15.49 9.58 -3.77
C PRO A 13 14.36 8.54 -3.67
N ALA A 14 14.57 7.41 -3.00
CA ALA A 14 13.57 6.35 -2.86
C ALA A 14 12.66 6.55 -1.65
N PHE A 15 13.19 7.09 -0.55
CA PHE A 15 12.48 7.23 0.72
C PHE A 15 12.38 8.68 1.23
N GLY A 16 13.09 9.63 0.62
CA GLY A 16 13.11 11.03 1.05
C GLY A 16 13.89 11.27 2.35
N MET A 17 14.61 10.27 2.87
CA MET A 17 15.35 10.38 4.13
C MET A 17 16.59 11.28 3.98
N PRO A 18 16.99 12.04 5.02
CA PRO A 18 18.24 12.79 5.00
C PRO A 18 19.44 11.87 4.75
N ALA A 19 20.25 12.21 3.77
CA ALA A 19 21.40 11.42 3.34
C ALA A 19 22.63 12.30 3.06
N VAL A 20 23.80 11.68 2.99
CA VAL A 20 25.06 12.40 2.76
C VAL A 20 25.93 11.59 1.82
N TRP A 21 26.44 12.22 0.75
CA TRP A 21 27.48 11.63 -0.08
C TRP A 21 28.81 11.63 0.68
N ILE A 22 29.46 10.47 0.70
CA ILE A 22 30.77 10.27 1.32
C ILE A 22 31.75 9.71 0.29
N GLU A 23 33.02 10.07 0.42
CA GLU A 23 34.07 9.42 -0.36
C GLU A 23 34.21 7.93 0.03
N PRO A 24 34.62 7.05 -0.91
CA PRO A 24 34.73 5.61 -0.65
C PRO A 24 35.59 5.26 0.57
N GLY A 25 36.66 6.01 0.83
CA GLY A 25 37.53 5.81 1.99
C GLY A 25 36.86 6.03 3.35
N ASN A 26 35.73 6.75 3.39
CA ASN A 26 34.98 7.02 4.63
C ASN A 26 33.92 5.95 4.94
N ARG A 27 33.79 4.90 4.11
CA ARG A 27 32.77 3.86 4.26
C ARG A 27 32.81 3.17 5.62
N ALA A 28 33.99 2.68 6.03
CA ALA A 28 34.15 1.97 7.30
C ALA A 28 33.82 2.87 8.50
N TYR A 29 34.21 4.15 8.43
CA TYR A 29 33.87 5.13 9.45
C TYR A 29 32.35 5.37 9.54
N ALA A 30 31.67 5.55 8.40
CA ALA A 30 30.22 5.77 8.38
C ALA A 30 29.45 4.56 8.92
N GLN A 31 29.83 3.33 8.55
CA GLN A 31 29.23 2.11 9.08
C GLN A 31 29.44 1.96 10.59
N ALA A 32 30.64 2.28 11.10
CA ALA A 32 30.93 2.27 12.53
C ALA A 32 30.11 3.31 13.33
N GLN A 33 29.60 4.35 12.66
CA GLN A 33 28.70 5.34 13.23
C GLN A 33 27.20 4.97 13.09
N GLY A 34 26.90 3.76 12.60
CA GLY A 34 25.52 3.27 12.45
C GLY A 34 24.81 3.69 11.16
N TYR A 35 25.51 4.32 10.21
CA TYR A 35 24.91 4.66 8.92
C TYR A 35 24.83 3.45 7.98
N THR A 36 23.71 3.34 7.29
CA THR A 36 23.58 2.43 6.13
C THR A 36 24.31 3.03 4.94
N VAL A 37 25.40 2.39 4.50
CA VAL A 37 26.17 2.83 3.33
C VAL A 37 25.82 2.01 2.11
N VAL A 38 25.25 2.68 1.10
CA VAL A 38 24.87 2.13 -0.21
C VAL A 38 25.70 2.76 -1.32
N ASP A 39 25.96 2.00 -2.39
CA ASP A 39 26.64 2.53 -3.56
C ASP A 39 25.65 3.25 -4.52
N ALA A 40 26.19 4.03 -5.44
CA ALA A 40 25.38 4.83 -6.36
C ALA A 40 24.46 3.95 -7.25
N ALA A 41 24.94 2.77 -7.67
CA ALA A 41 24.15 1.84 -8.47
C ALA A 41 22.93 1.30 -7.69
N THR A 42 23.10 0.96 -6.42
CA THR A 42 22.02 0.52 -5.53
C THR A 42 21.03 1.65 -5.26
N VAL A 43 21.50 2.90 -5.10
CA VAL A 43 20.62 4.06 -4.96
C VAL A 43 19.72 4.22 -6.19
N MET A 44 20.30 4.16 -7.39
CA MET A 44 19.54 4.23 -8.65
C MET A 44 18.57 3.06 -8.80
N ALA A 45 19.01 1.83 -8.54
CA ALA A 45 18.17 0.64 -8.65
C ALA A 45 16.99 0.68 -7.66
N THR A 46 17.23 1.11 -6.43
CA THR A 46 16.19 1.25 -5.40
C THR A 46 15.18 2.32 -5.78
N HIS A 47 15.65 3.48 -6.26
CA HIS A 47 14.78 4.54 -6.74
C HIS A 47 13.90 4.08 -7.91
N LEU A 48 14.49 3.43 -8.91
CA LEU A 48 13.75 2.90 -10.05
C LEU A 48 12.73 1.84 -9.63
N SER A 49 13.09 0.97 -8.67
CA SER A 49 12.15 0.00 -8.10
C SER A 49 10.95 0.67 -7.42
N GLN A 50 11.15 1.78 -6.71
CA GLN A 50 10.05 2.54 -6.10
C GLN A 50 9.14 3.17 -7.16
N ILE A 51 9.71 3.77 -8.21
CA ILE A 51 8.95 4.31 -9.34
C ILE A 51 8.09 3.21 -9.97
N PHE A 52 8.66 2.04 -10.24
CA PHE A 52 7.89 0.91 -10.78
C PHE A 52 6.76 0.47 -9.85
N LYS A 53 6.99 0.39 -8.53
CA LYS A 53 5.93 0.05 -7.56
C LYS A 53 4.82 1.09 -7.54
N GLN A 54 5.16 2.38 -7.64
CA GLN A 54 4.20 3.47 -7.64
C GLN A 54 3.30 3.44 -8.89
N HIS A 55 3.88 3.15 -10.05
CA HIS A 55 3.18 3.15 -11.33
C HIS A 55 2.81 1.74 -11.83
N ALA A 56 2.93 0.69 -11.00
CA ALA A 56 2.69 -0.69 -11.39
C ALA A 56 1.28 -0.92 -11.96
N HIS A 57 0.29 -0.18 -11.45
CA HIS A 57 -1.09 -0.24 -11.91
C HIS A 57 -1.30 0.33 -13.33
N GLU A 58 -0.43 1.24 -13.78
CA GLU A 58 -0.45 1.81 -15.13
C GLU A 58 0.21 0.87 -16.15
N LEU A 59 1.19 0.08 -15.68
CA LEU A 59 1.90 -0.90 -16.49
C LEU A 59 1.13 -2.21 -16.67
N LEU A 60 0.09 -2.44 -15.87
CA LEU A 60 -0.73 -3.65 -15.94
C LEU A 60 -1.93 -3.43 -16.88
N GLY A 61 -1.84 -3.92 -18.11
CA GLY A 61 -2.92 -3.95 -19.08
C GLY A 61 -3.67 -5.29 -19.14
N ILE A 62 -4.47 -5.45 -20.20
CA ILE A 62 -5.20 -6.68 -20.49
C ILE A 62 -4.23 -7.80 -20.91
N GLU A 63 -3.18 -7.46 -21.65
CA GLU A 63 -2.18 -8.43 -22.12
C GLU A 63 -1.36 -9.00 -20.96
N GLU A 64 -0.90 -8.15 -20.04
CA GLU A 64 -0.19 -8.60 -18.84
C GLU A 64 -1.10 -9.47 -17.97
N ALA A 65 -2.38 -9.08 -17.80
CA ALA A 65 -3.35 -9.89 -17.06
C ALA A 65 -3.56 -11.28 -17.71
N GLN A 66 -3.63 -11.35 -19.05
CA GLN A 66 -3.71 -12.60 -19.79
C GLN A 66 -2.46 -13.47 -19.58
N ALA A 67 -1.27 -12.87 -19.62
CA ALA A 67 -0.02 -13.59 -19.36
C ALA A 67 0.04 -14.15 -17.93
N LEU A 68 -0.41 -13.39 -16.93
CA LEU A 68 -0.51 -13.83 -15.54
C LEU A 68 -1.50 -14.99 -15.37
N LEU A 69 -2.64 -14.96 -16.05
CA LEU A 69 -3.60 -16.07 -16.08
C LEU A 69 -3.00 -17.31 -16.73
N ALA A 70 -2.37 -17.16 -17.90
CA ALA A 70 -1.73 -18.27 -18.60
C ALA A 70 -0.63 -18.92 -17.73
N ALA A 71 0.17 -18.11 -17.03
CA ALA A 71 1.17 -18.61 -16.10
C ALA A 71 0.54 -19.40 -14.94
N THR A 72 -0.60 -18.94 -14.41
CA THR A 72 -1.33 -19.59 -13.31
C THR A 72 -2.06 -20.86 -13.76
N ALA A 73 -2.57 -20.88 -14.98
CA ALA A 73 -3.25 -22.03 -15.58
C ALA A 73 -2.33 -23.26 -15.70
N ARG A 74 -1.00 -23.08 -15.75
CA ARG A 74 -0.04 -24.19 -15.69
C ARG A 74 -0.11 -24.99 -14.39
N HIS A 75 -0.57 -24.38 -13.31
CA HIS A 75 -0.65 -25.00 -11.97
C HIS A 75 -2.09 -25.18 -11.48
N ALA A 76 -3.03 -24.37 -11.95
CA ALA A 76 -4.44 -24.41 -11.56
C ALA A 76 -5.36 -24.20 -12.78
N PRO A 77 -5.31 -25.09 -13.81
CA PRO A 77 -6.04 -24.89 -15.07
C PRO A 77 -7.55 -24.82 -14.87
N LYS A 78 -8.12 -25.74 -14.07
CA LYS A 78 -9.56 -25.77 -13.79
C LYS A 78 -10.07 -24.48 -13.15
N LEU A 79 -9.33 -23.92 -12.18
CA LEU A 79 -9.70 -22.66 -11.53
C LEU A 79 -9.76 -21.50 -12.52
N VAL A 80 -8.79 -21.42 -13.43
CA VAL A 80 -8.76 -20.38 -14.47
C VAL A 80 -9.90 -20.57 -15.46
N GLU A 81 -10.07 -21.78 -15.99
CA GLU A 81 -11.12 -22.11 -16.98
C GLU A 81 -12.53 -21.90 -16.43
N ASP A 82 -12.77 -22.21 -15.16
CA ASP A 82 -14.09 -22.06 -14.53
C ASP A 82 -14.43 -20.62 -14.19
N LEU A 83 -13.42 -19.76 -14.00
CA LEU A 83 -13.61 -18.36 -13.66
C LEU A 83 -13.64 -17.45 -14.90
N ILE A 84 -12.65 -17.56 -15.78
CA ILE A 84 -12.45 -16.65 -16.92
C ILE A 84 -12.39 -17.46 -18.22
N PRO A 85 -13.26 -17.20 -19.20
CA PRO A 85 -14.25 -16.11 -19.28
C PRO A 85 -15.63 -16.43 -18.70
N LYS A 86 -15.84 -17.61 -18.08
CA LYS A 86 -17.20 -18.13 -17.77
C LYS A 86 -17.99 -17.29 -16.78
N GLN A 87 -17.36 -16.84 -15.69
CA GLN A 87 -18.01 -16.01 -14.67
C GLN A 87 -17.58 -14.56 -14.75
N LEU A 88 -16.30 -14.29 -15.04
CA LEU A 88 -15.73 -12.96 -15.16
C LEU A 88 -15.06 -12.77 -16.52
N SER A 89 -15.12 -11.54 -17.05
CA SER A 89 -14.32 -11.17 -18.20
C SER A 89 -12.87 -10.89 -17.81
N LEU A 90 -11.94 -11.07 -18.76
CA LEU A 90 -10.54 -10.70 -18.59
C LEU A 90 -10.37 -9.23 -18.20
N ALA A 91 -11.22 -8.35 -18.72
CA ALA A 91 -11.20 -6.92 -18.40
C ALA A 91 -11.54 -6.66 -16.92
N VAL A 92 -12.52 -7.36 -16.34
CA VAL A 92 -12.84 -7.25 -14.91
C VAL A 92 -11.68 -7.75 -14.06
N PHE A 93 -11.08 -8.89 -14.43
CA PHE A 93 -9.90 -9.40 -13.74
C PHE A 93 -8.73 -8.41 -13.77
N ALA A 94 -8.41 -7.84 -14.94
CA ALA A 94 -7.38 -6.82 -15.07
C ALA A 94 -7.68 -5.59 -14.19
N LYS A 95 -8.93 -5.14 -14.13
CA LYS A 95 -9.35 -4.01 -13.27
C LYS A 95 -9.17 -4.30 -11.78
N VAL A 96 -9.47 -5.51 -11.33
CA VAL A 96 -9.23 -5.92 -9.93
C VAL A 96 -7.74 -5.91 -9.62
N LEU A 97 -6.91 -6.50 -10.49
CA LEU A 97 -5.45 -6.49 -10.29
C LEU A 97 -4.87 -5.06 -10.30
N GLN A 98 -5.32 -4.20 -11.22
CA GLN A 98 -4.96 -2.78 -11.23
C GLN A 98 -5.30 -2.11 -9.90
N GLY A 99 -6.50 -2.36 -9.36
CA GLY A 99 -6.92 -1.84 -8.06
C GLY A 99 -6.02 -2.26 -6.90
N LEU A 100 -5.63 -3.53 -6.84
CA LEU A 100 -4.65 -4.04 -5.86
C LEU A 100 -3.31 -3.31 -5.98
N LEU A 101 -2.79 -3.19 -7.20
CA LEU A 101 -1.50 -2.52 -7.46
C LEU A 101 -1.55 -1.01 -7.19
N THR A 102 -2.70 -0.36 -7.40
CA THR A 102 -2.86 1.06 -7.10
C THR A 102 -2.73 1.33 -5.60
N GLU A 103 -2.92 0.30 -4.78
CA GLU A 103 -2.76 0.31 -3.32
C GLU A 103 -1.49 -0.40 -2.86
N ARG A 104 -0.58 -0.66 -3.79
CA ARG A 104 0.70 -1.34 -3.56
C ARG A 104 0.54 -2.73 -2.94
N ILE A 105 -0.60 -3.38 -3.16
CA ILE A 105 -0.80 -4.77 -2.76
C ILE A 105 -0.15 -5.70 -3.80
N PRO A 106 0.78 -6.58 -3.39
CA PRO A 106 1.42 -7.50 -4.32
C PRO A 106 0.43 -8.51 -4.92
N VAL A 107 0.43 -8.65 -6.24
CA VAL A 107 -0.41 -9.63 -6.97
C VAL A 107 0.27 -10.99 -7.18
N ARG A 108 1.32 -11.28 -6.40
CA ARG A 108 2.12 -12.52 -6.49
C ARG A 108 1.33 -13.80 -6.18
N ASN A 109 0.32 -13.71 -5.31
CA ASN A 109 -0.55 -14.84 -4.98
C ASN A 109 -1.77 -14.87 -5.91
N LEU A 110 -1.55 -15.11 -7.21
CA LEU A 110 -2.64 -15.17 -8.19
C LEU A 110 -3.65 -16.27 -7.87
N ARG A 111 -3.20 -17.41 -7.32
CA ARG A 111 -4.11 -18.49 -6.91
C ARG A 111 -5.12 -18.01 -5.88
N GLY A 112 -4.66 -17.40 -4.78
CA GLY A 112 -5.60 -16.89 -3.76
C GLY A 112 -6.48 -15.75 -4.26
N ILE A 113 -5.98 -14.91 -5.19
CA ILE A 113 -6.79 -13.88 -5.85
C ILE A 113 -7.92 -14.55 -6.66
N LEU A 114 -7.61 -15.55 -7.48
CA LEU A 114 -8.59 -16.26 -8.30
C LEU A 114 -9.59 -17.06 -7.45
N GLU A 115 -9.15 -17.70 -6.36
CA GLU A 115 -10.04 -18.39 -5.42
C GLU A 115 -11.05 -17.41 -4.79
N ALA A 116 -10.58 -16.25 -4.31
CA ALA A 116 -11.45 -15.22 -3.75
C ALA A 116 -12.43 -14.64 -4.79
N LEU A 117 -11.98 -14.46 -6.03
CA LEU A 117 -12.84 -14.03 -7.13
C LEU A 117 -13.90 -15.09 -7.47
N ALA A 118 -13.54 -16.36 -7.53
CA ALA A 118 -14.47 -17.45 -7.84
C ALA A 118 -15.56 -17.62 -6.79
N GLU A 119 -15.27 -17.31 -5.52
CA GLU A 119 -16.27 -17.31 -4.46
C GLU A 119 -17.31 -16.18 -4.62
N HIS A 120 -16.90 -15.03 -5.16
CA HIS A 120 -17.74 -13.82 -5.21
C HIS A 120 -18.35 -13.54 -6.59
N ALA A 121 -17.73 -14.01 -7.67
CA ALA A 121 -18.17 -13.81 -9.04
C ALA A 121 -19.62 -14.25 -9.33
N PRO A 122 -20.16 -15.33 -8.73
CA PRO A 122 -21.58 -15.68 -8.92
C PRO A 122 -22.56 -14.62 -8.39
N ARG A 123 -22.12 -13.75 -7.48
CA ARG A 123 -22.95 -12.71 -6.84
C ARG A 123 -22.79 -11.35 -7.49
N THR A 124 -21.60 -11.03 -8.01
CA THR A 124 -21.30 -9.72 -8.58
C THR A 124 -20.14 -9.78 -9.56
N ASN A 125 -20.25 -8.97 -10.62
CA ASN A 125 -19.18 -8.72 -11.59
C ASN A 125 -18.61 -7.30 -11.47
N ASP A 126 -19.03 -6.53 -10.46
CA ASP A 126 -18.49 -5.19 -10.21
C ASP A 126 -17.03 -5.28 -9.74
N PRO A 127 -16.06 -4.69 -10.48
CA PRO A 127 -14.66 -4.72 -10.09
C PRO A 127 -14.38 -4.13 -8.71
N GLN A 128 -15.16 -3.13 -8.26
CA GLN A 128 -14.95 -2.52 -6.94
C GLN A 128 -15.38 -3.47 -5.81
N ALA A 129 -16.56 -4.07 -5.90
CA ALA A 129 -17.01 -5.09 -4.96
C ALA A 129 -16.04 -6.29 -4.91
N LEU A 130 -15.59 -6.77 -6.07
CA LEU A 130 -14.62 -7.87 -6.17
C LEU A 130 -13.26 -7.50 -5.56
N LEU A 131 -12.78 -6.27 -5.77
CA LEU A 131 -11.55 -5.77 -5.17
C LEU A 131 -11.61 -5.82 -3.63
N ILE A 132 -12.73 -5.40 -3.04
CA ILE A 132 -12.92 -5.45 -1.58
C ILE A 132 -12.85 -6.90 -1.07
N ALA A 133 -13.57 -7.82 -1.73
CA ALA A 133 -13.56 -9.23 -1.38
C ALA A 133 -12.15 -9.86 -1.48
N VAL A 134 -11.43 -9.57 -2.57
CA VAL A 134 -10.06 -10.06 -2.75
C VAL A 134 -9.13 -9.50 -1.69
N ARG A 135 -9.24 -8.21 -1.34
CA ARG A 135 -8.43 -7.60 -0.28
C ARG A 135 -8.67 -8.27 1.07
N GLN A 136 -9.92 -8.54 1.41
CA GLN A 136 -10.28 -9.29 2.63
C GLN A 136 -9.63 -10.68 2.65
N ALA A 137 -9.71 -11.43 1.55
CA ALA A 137 -9.08 -12.74 1.41
C ALA A 137 -7.54 -12.67 1.50
N LEU A 138 -6.94 -11.54 1.10
CA LEU A 138 -5.50 -11.28 1.16
C LEU A 138 -5.04 -10.60 2.46
N SER A 139 -5.90 -10.45 3.48
CA SER A 139 -5.60 -9.80 4.78
C SER A 139 -4.20 -10.11 5.33
N ARG A 140 -3.85 -11.39 5.47
CA ARG A 140 -2.52 -11.84 5.94
C ARG A 140 -1.36 -11.31 5.08
N GLN A 141 -1.54 -11.25 3.76
CA GLN A 141 -0.51 -10.80 2.83
C GLN A 141 -0.37 -9.30 2.82
N ILE A 142 -1.48 -8.58 2.95
CA ILE A 142 -1.50 -7.13 3.08
C ILE A 142 -0.71 -6.73 4.33
N VAL A 143 -1.04 -7.31 5.49
CA VAL A 143 -0.35 -7.01 6.76
C VAL A 143 1.13 -7.42 6.70
N ALA A 144 1.45 -8.60 6.17
CA ALA A 144 2.85 -9.03 6.02
C ALA A 144 3.66 -8.14 5.05
N ALA A 145 3.03 -7.53 4.05
CA ALA A 145 3.69 -6.62 3.12
C ALA A 145 4.08 -5.28 3.76
N LEU A 146 3.47 -4.90 4.89
CA LEU A 146 3.77 -3.68 5.63
C LEU A 146 5.03 -3.80 6.52
N GLY A 147 5.83 -4.86 6.34
CA GLY A 147 7.12 -4.99 7.03
C GLY A 147 7.04 -5.66 8.40
N GLN A 148 5.86 -6.12 8.82
CA GLN A 148 5.73 -6.95 10.02
C GLN A 148 5.91 -8.43 9.67
N SER A 149 7.05 -8.98 10.10
CA SER A 149 7.09 -10.38 10.50
C SER A 149 5.95 -10.61 11.48
N THR A 150 5.23 -11.71 11.35
CA THR A 150 3.93 -12.07 11.96
C THR A 150 3.88 -12.02 13.52
N THR A 151 4.91 -11.48 14.16
CA THR A 151 5.18 -11.46 15.60
C THR A 151 5.28 -10.05 16.21
N ALA A 152 5.26 -8.97 15.42
CA ALA A 152 5.25 -7.58 15.92
C ALA A 152 3.85 -6.96 15.81
N ASP A 153 3.46 -6.14 16.79
CA ASP A 153 2.16 -5.46 16.81
C ASP A 153 2.06 -4.41 15.70
N LEU A 154 0.93 -4.39 14.96
CA LEU A 154 0.65 -3.45 13.88
C LEU A 154 0.38 -2.06 14.44
N PRO A 155 1.25 -1.06 14.22
CA PRO A 155 0.97 0.32 14.58
C PRO A 155 -0.17 0.83 13.71
N VAL A 156 -1.25 1.29 14.34
CA VAL A 156 -2.39 1.88 13.61
C VAL A 156 -2.82 3.21 14.21
N PHE A 157 -3.24 4.09 13.33
CA PHE A 157 -4.06 5.25 13.64
C PHE A 157 -5.52 4.93 13.33
N THR A 158 -6.45 5.48 14.10
CA THR A 158 -7.89 5.37 13.84
C THR A 158 -8.49 6.74 13.61
N LEU A 159 -9.72 6.80 13.13
CA LEU A 159 -10.48 8.04 13.05
C LEU A 159 -11.24 8.28 14.36
N SER A 160 -11.51 9.54 14.70
CA SER A 160 -12.42 9.87 15.80
C SER A 160 -13.85 9.51 15.41
N ALA A 161 -14.68 9.09 16.37
CA ALA A 161 -16.08 8.74 16.10
C ALA A 161 -16.87 9.87 15.40
N PRO A 162 -16.72 11.16 15.78
CA PRO A 162 -17.35 12.27 15.07
C PRO A 162 -16.89 12.37 13.61
N LEU A 163 -15.59 12.18 13.36
CA LEU A 163 -15.04 12.21 12.01
C LEU A 163 -15.56 11.05 11.15
N GLU A 164 -15.65 9.85 11.72
CA GLU A 164 -16.22 8.70 11.01
C GLU A 164 -17.68 8.92 10.61
N GLN A 165 -18.49 9.49 11.50
CA GLN A 165 -19.89 9.82 11.21
C GLN A 165 -20.01 10.84 10.08
N LEU A 166 -19.24 11.94 10.14
CA LEU A 166 -19.21 12.95 9.09
C LEU A 166 -18.81 12.35 7.72
N LEU A 167 -17.81 11.47 7.70
CA LEU A 167 -17.39 10.79 6.49
C LEU A 167 -18.50 9.86 5.95
N GLN A 168 -19.18 9.12 6.82
CA GLN A 168 -20.26 8.23 6.42
C GLN A 168 -21.46 9.02 5.86
N ASP A 169 -21.82 10.13 6.48
CA ASP A 169 -22.92 10.99 6.03
C ASP A 169 -22.59 11.63 4.68
N GLY A 170 -21.36 12.10 4.48
CA GLY A 170 -20.89 12.65 3.21
C GLY A 170 -20.92 11.65 2.05
N LEU A 171 -20.72 10.35 2.32
CA LEU A 171 -20.82 9.30 1.31
C LEU A 171 -22.27 8.99 0.89
N GLN A 172 -23.23 9.17 1.80
CA GLN A 172 -24.65 8.92 1.50
C GLN A 172 -25.28 10.06 0.71
N HIS A 173 -24.89 11.31 0.99
CA HIS A 173 -25.54 12.51 0.45
C HIS A 173 -24.80 13.14 -0.74
N THR A 174 -23.52 12.79 -0.95
CA THR A 174 -22.68 13.38 -2.01
C THR A 174 -21.89 12.28 -2.73
N ASN A 175 -21.48 12.52 -3.99
CA ASN A 175 -20.62 11.61 -4.76
C ASN A 175 -19.19 11.51 -4.18
N ALA A 176 -19.06 11.06 -2.93
CA ALA A 176 -17.81 10.79 -2.23
C ALA A 176 -16.77 11.93 -2.28
N VAL A 177 -17.23 13.17 -2.15
CA VAL A 177 -16.36 14.35 -2.07
C VAL A 177 -16.17 14.71 -0.61
N LEU A 178 -14.91 14.71 -0.16
CA LEU A 178 -14.55 15.19 1.18
C LEU A 178 -14.63 16.72 1.19
N GLU A 179 -15.20 17.29 2.25
CA GLU A 179 -15.21 18.74 2.42
C GLU A 179 -13.76 19.27 2.55
N PRO A 180 -13.40 20.39 1.88
CA PRO A 180 -12.02 20.87 1.85
C PRO A 180 -11.39 21.10 3.23
N GLY A 181 -12.15 21.69 4.17
CA GLY A 181 -11.65 21.93 5.53
C GLY A 181 -11.34 20.64 6.30
N LEU A 182 -12.15 19.61 6.11
CA LEU A 182 -11.93 18.29 6.71
C LEU A 182 -10.73 17.59 6.07
N ALA A 183 -10.62 17.69 4.75
CA ALA A 183 -9.50 17.17 3.98
C ALA A 183 -8.16 17.73 4.49
N ASP A 184 -8.06 19.05 4.64
CA ASP A 184 -6.83 19.71 5.11
C ASP A 184 -6.44 19.29 6.54
N GLN A 185 -7.43 19.11 7.42
CA GLN A 185 -7.20 18.64 8.79
C GLN A 185 -6.66 17.21 8.81
N ILE A 186 -7.28 16.29 8.06
CA ILE A 186 -6.84 14.89 7.97
C ILE A 186 -5.42 14.82 7.39
N GLN A 187 -5.15 15.58 6.31
CA GLN A 187 -3.83 15.62 5.68
C GLN A 187 -2.75 16.13 6.63
N SER A 188 -3.00 17.25 7.30
CA SER A 188 -2.04 17.85 8.24
C SER A 188 -1.72 16.92 9.40
N ALA A 189 -2.75 16.29 9.98
CA ALA A 189 -2.57 15.30 11.04
C ALA A 189 -1.77 14.09 10.54
N LEU A 190 -2.09 13.53 9.37
CA LEU A 190 -1.36 12.38 8.82
C LEU A 190 0.09 12.70 8.49
N HIS A 191 0.40 13.88 7.95
CA HIS A 191 1.78 14.27 7.66
C HIS A 191 2.67 14.26 8.92
N GLN A 192 2.15 14.74 10.05
CA GLN A 192 2.89 14.71 11.32
C GLN A 192 3.14 13.28 11.79
N HIS A 193 2.12 12.43 11.73
CA HIS A 193 2.24 11.02 12.13
C HIS A 193 3.20 10.25 11.23
N VAL A 194 3.16 10.51 9.92
CA VAL A 194 4.08 9.93 8.94
C VAL A 194 5.53 10.27 9.27
N GLN A 195 5.84 11.54 9.55
CA GLN A 195 7.20 11.95 9.94
C GLN A 195 7.67 11.24 11.21
N GLN A 196 6.78 11.06 12.19
CA GLN A 196 7.08 10.32 13.41
C GLN A 196 7.36 8.85 13.12
N GLN A 197 6.55 8.20 12.29
CA GLN A 197 6.72 6.78 11.95
C GLN A 197 7.97 6.53 11.10
N ASP A 198 8.27 7.40 10.13
CA ASP A 198 9.49 7.35 9.33
C ASP A 198 10.74 7.43 10.21
N ALA A 199 10.71 8.24 11.27
CA ALA A 199 11.82 8.36 12.22
C ALA A 199 12.10 7.07 13.01
N VAL A 200 11.10 6.22 13.21
CA VAL A 200 11.25 4.91 13.90
C VAL A 200 11.32 3.74 12.91
N GLY A 201 11.18 4.01 11.60
CA GLY A 201 11.19 2.98 10.55
C GLY A 201 9.96 2.07 10.53
N GLU A 202 8.83 2.56 11.04
CA GLU A 202 7.56 1.82 11.09
C GLU A 202 6.58 2.31 10.00
N PRO A 203 5.67 1.45 9.50
CA PRO A 203 4.68 1.87 8.51
C PRO A 203 3.60 2.76 9.15
N THR A 204 3.14 3.77 8.42
CA THR A 204 1.94 4.52 8.82
C THR A 204 0.69 3.83 8.28
N VAL A 205 -0.13 3.27 9.19
CA VAL A 205 -1.37 2.57 8.84
C VAL A 205 -2.56 3.31 9.42
N LEU A 206 -3.54 3.66 8.58
CA LEU A 206 -4.83 4.22 8.98
C LEU A 206 -5.89 3.13 8.90
N LEU A 207 -6.47 2.78 10.04
CA LEU A 207 -7.51 1.77 10.18
C LEU A 207 -8.89 2.44 10.23
N VAL A 208 -9.78 2.04 9.32
CA VAL A 208 -11.07 2.71 9.10
C VAL A 208 -12.23 1.72 8.87
N PRO A 209 -13.49 2.14 8.99
CA PRO A 209 -14.63 1.34 8.55
C PRO A 209 -14.58 1.03 7.05
N GLY A 210 -15.06 -0.16 6.67
CA GLY A 210 -15.04 -0.63 5.29
C GLY A 210 -15.76 0.31 4.30
N THR A 211 -16.81 0.99 4.76
CA THR A 211 -17.64 1.91 3.98
C THR A 211 -16.87 3.13 3.48
N VAL A 212 -15.91 3.65 4.27
CA VAL A 212 -15.13 4.85 3.95
C VAL A 212 -13.75 4.55 3.36
N ARG A 213 -13.32 3.29 3.44
CA ARG A 213 -11.94 2.87 3.15
C ARG A 213 -11.47 3.22 1.74
N SER A 214 -12.25 2.91 0.70
CA SER A 214 -11.87 3.17 -0.70
C SER A 214 -11.75 4.67 -1.00
N VAL A 215 -12.63 5.47 -0.41
CA VAL A 215 -12.67 6.92 -0.60
C VAL A 215 -11.47 7.57 0.08
N LEU A 216 -11.21 7.22 1.34
CA LEU A 216 -10.02 7.69 2.05
C LEU A 216 -8.73 7.20 1.40
N ALA A 217 -8.65 5.94 0.97
CA ALA A 217 -7.47 5.42 0.28
C ALA A 217 -7.19 6.20 -1.01
N ARG A 218 -8.23 6.52 -1.80
CA ARG A 218 -8.08 7.32 -3.02
C ARG A 218 -7.65 8.75 -2.73
N PHE A 219 -8.26 9.39 -1.73
CA PHE A 219 -7.93 10.76 -1.32
C PHE A 219 -6.49 10.86 -0.79
N LEU A 220 -6.12 9.98 0.14
CA LEU A 220 -4.83 9.99 0.79
C LEU A 220 -3.70 9.55 -0.13
N ARG A 221 -3.96 8.75 -1.17
CA ARG A 221 -2.94 8.41 -2.16
C ARG A 221 -2.33 9.64 -2.84
N ALA A 222 -3.14 10.66 -3.11
CA ALA A 222 -2.69 11.88 -3.75
C ALA A 222 -2.00 12.83 -2.76
N ALA A 223 -2.50 12.92 -1.52
CA ALA A 223 -2.02 13.86 -0.52
C ALA A 223 -0.84 13.32 0.32
N VAL A 224 -0.96 12.09 0.81
CA VAL A 224 0.00 11.47 1.74
C VAL A 224 0.29 10.03 1.29
N PRO A 225 1.06 9.84 0.20
CA PRO A 225 1.22 8.53 -0.45
C PRO A 225 1.90 7.47 0.42
N GLN A 226 2.51 7.83 1.54
CA GLN A 226 3.15 6.90 2.47
C GLN A 226 2.15 6.20 3.42
N VAL A 227 0.92 6.72 3.53
CA VAL A 227 -0.12 6.16 4.40
C VAL A 227 -0.78 4.95 3.73
N HIS A 228 -0.86 3.85 4.48
CA HIS A 228 -1.62 2.67 4.10
C HIS A 228 -3.00 2.70 4.77
N VAL A 229 -4.07 2.68 3.97
CA VAL A 229 -5.45 2.67 4.51
C VAL A 229 -5.98 1.24 4.51
N LEU A 230 -6.32 0.71 5.68
CA LEU A 230 -6.88 -0.63 5.86
C LEU A 230 -8.29 -0.55 6.45
N ALA A 231 -9.15 -1.47 6.04
CA ALA A 231 -10.42 -1.68 6.72
C ALA A 231 -10.28 -2.67 7.88
N PHE A 232 -11.12 -2.57 8.90
CA PHE A 232 -11.14 -3.55 10.01
C PHE A 232 -11.26 -5.01 9.54
N HIS A 233 -12.05 -5.28 8.49
CA HIS A 233 -12.21 -6.62 7.93
C HIS A 233 -11.01 -7.10 7.10
N GLU A 234 -10.01 -6.25 6.85
CA GLU A 234 -8.77 -6.60 6.16
C GLU A 234 -7.65 -7.00 7.14
N LEU A 235 -7.93 -6.98 8.44
CA LEU A 235 -7.02 -7.48 9.47
C LEU A 235 -7.27 -8.98 9.69
N PRO A 236 -6.22 -9.82 9.68
CA PRO A 236 -6.38 -11.21 10.06
C PRO A 236 -6.69 -11.30 11.56
N GLU A 237 -7.44 -12.32 11.97
CA GLU A 237 -7.81 -12.54 13.39
C GLU A 237 -6.59 -12.64 14.33
N THR A 238 -5.45 -13.06 13.78
CA THR A 238 -4.19 -13.19 14.52
C THR A 238 -3.42 -11.87 14.64
N ALA A 239 -3.86 -10.79 14.01
CA ALA A 239 -3.18 -9.50 14.07
C ALA A 239 -3.28 -8.90 15.48
N ARG A 240 -2.13 -8.54 16.04
CA ARG A 240 -2.07 -7.71 17.24
C ARG A 240 -1.96 -6.26 16.82
N ILE A 241 -2.78 -5.41 17.41
CA ILE A 241 -2.88 -3.99 17.06
C ILE A 241 -2.24 -3.18 18.18
N ARG A 242 -1.33 -2.28 17.82
CA ARG A 242 -0.82 -1.23 18.70
C ARG A 242 -1.40 0.10 18.24
N HIS A 243 -2.37 0.60 19.01
CA HIS A 243 -2.98 1.90 18.73
C HIS A 243 -1.98 3.02 19.04
N LEU A 244 -1.70 3.86 18.04
CA LEU A 244 -0.76 4.98 18.16
C LEU A 244 -1.46 6.32 18.40
N GLY A 245 -2.70 6.45 17.95
CA GLY A 245 -3.43 7.71 18.05
C GLY A 245 -4.70 7.73 17.21
N THR A 246 -5.42 8.82 17.36
CA THR A 246 -6.71 9.06 16.71
C THR A 246 -6.62 10.36 15.90
N ILE A 247 -7.20 10.34 14.69
CA ILE A 247 -7.25 11.48 13.78
C ILE A 247 -8.64 12.09 13.85
N GLY A 248 -8.70 13.40 14.08
CA GLY A 248 -9.93 14.18 14.20
C GLY A 248 -10.48 14.24 15.62
#